data_AF-A0A1F5CN30-F1
#
_entry.id   AF-A0A1F5CN30-F1
#
_cell.length_a   1.000
_cell.length_b   1.000
_cell.length_c   1.000
_cell.angle_alpha   90.00
_cell.angle_beta   90.00
_cell.angle_gamma   90.00
#
_symmetry.space_group_name_H-M   'P 1'
#
loop_
_entity.id
_entity.type
_entity.pdbx_description
1 polymer ?
#
loop_
_entity_poly.entity_id
_entity_poly.type
_entity_poly.pdbx_seq_one_letter_code
_entity_poly.pdbx_strand_id
1 'polypeptide(L)'
;MSKLFRYGSTMSATVIIALLLVLSWITVEEDFPAFQYAQPGVRGPLIPVEPYNGIAENVARFLWDHRALDLNSQAFVIVAAIVCSLAMLKAEEGET
;
A
#
# COMPACT_ATOMS: atom_id res chain seq x y z
N MET A 1 -24.75 7.67 29.03
CA MET A 1 -24.49 7.56 27.58
C MET A 1 -23.00 7.51 27.20
N SER A 2 -22.05 7.83 28.09
CA SER A 2 -20.61 7.90 27.77
C SER A 2 -19.84 6.56 27.76
N LYS A 3 -20.24 5.58 28.56
CA LYS A 3 -19.52 4.28 28.67
C LYS A 3 -19.70 3.40 27.44
N LEU A 4 -20.87 3.41 26.82
CA LEU A 4 -21.19 2.61 25.63
C LEU A 4 -20.39 3.07 24.40
N PHE A 5 -20.25 4.39 24.22
CA PHE A 5 -19.45 4.99 23.15
C PHE A 5 -17.95 4.70 23.33
N ARG A 6 -17.45 4.74 24.57
CA ARG A 6 -16.05 4.40 24.89
C ARG A 6 -15.74 2.93 24.62
N TYR A 7 -16.66 2.02 24.98
CA TYR A 7 -16.55 0.59 24.67
C TYR A 7 -16.60 0.30 23.17
N GLY A 8 -17.50 0.96 22.43
CA GLY A 8 -17.57 0.86 20.98
C GLY A 8 -16.29 1.36 20.30
N SER A 9 -15.73 2.47 20.79
CA SER A 9 -14.48 3.02 20.29
C SER A 9 -13.27 2.11 20.57
N THR A 10 -13.15 1.53 21.76
CA THR A 10 -12.07 0.58 22.07
C THR A 10 -12.20 -0.72 21.27
N MET A 11 -13.42 -1.21 21.07
CA MET A 11 -13.69 -2.43 20.30
C MET A 11 -13.36 -2.22 18.82
N SER A 12 -13.73 -1.06 18.26
CA SER A 12 -13.36 -0.66 16.90
C SER A 12 -11.84 -0.57 16.74
N ALA A 13 -11.14 0.10 17.66
CA ALA A 13 -9.68 0.19 17.64
C ALA A 13 -9.00 -1.19 17.68
N THR A 14 -9.49 -2.12 18.52
CA THR A 14 -8.95 -3.49 18.57
C THR A 14 -9.18 -4.26 17.27
N VAL A 15 -10.33 -4.10 16.62
CA VAL A 15 -10.64 -4.74 15.33
C VAL A 15 -9.73 -4.18 14.23
N ILE A 16 -9.53 -2.85 14.20
CA ILE A 16 -8.65 -2.20 13.23
C ILE A 16 -7.21 -2.68 13.39
N ILE A 17 -6.69 -2.72 14.62
CA ILE A 17 -5.32 -3.18 14.90
C ILE A 17 -5.16 -4.65 14.49
N ALA A 18 -6.12 -5.51 14.83
CA ALA A 18 -6.08 -6.93 14.45
C ALA A 18 -6.09 -7.09 12.92
N LEU A 19 -6.93 -6.32 12.22
CA LEU A 19 -6.99 -6.36 10.76
C LEU A 19 -5.66 -5.90 10.13
N LEU A 20 -5.05 -4.83 10.64
CA LEU A 20 -3.75 -4.34 10.18
C LEU A 20 -2.63 -5.37 10.39
N LEU A 21 -2.65 -6.08 11.53
CA LEU A 21 -1.67 -7.14 11.81
C LEU A 21 -1.84 -8.34 10.87
N VAL A 22 -3.07 -8.74 10.58
CA VAL A 22 -3.37 -9.82 9.62
C VAL A 22 -2.95 -9.43 8.20
N LEU A 23 -3.26 -8.20 7.78
CA LEU A 23 -2.84 -7.69 6.47
C LEU A 23 -1.31 -7.57 6.37
N SER A 24 -0.65 -7.13 7.44
CA SER A 24 0.82 -7.09 7.52
C SER A 24 1.42 -8.49 7.37
N TRP A 25 0.86 -9.49 8.06
CA TRP A 25 1.30 -10.89 7.94
C TRP A 25 1.18 -11.42 6.51
N ILE A 26 0.07 -11.13 5.82
CA ILE A 26 -0.15 -11.55 4.42
C ILE A 26 0.89 -10.94 3.47
N THR A 27 1.49 -9.80 3.81
CA THR A 27 2.54 -9.16 2.99
C THR A 27 3.97 -9.64 3.25
N VAL A 28 4.19 -10.50 4.24
CA VAL A 28 5.54 -10.96 4.63
C VAL A 28 6.08 -12.06 3.70
N GLU A 29 5.25 -12.68 2.87
CA GLU A 29 5.61 -13.92 2.15
C GLU A 29 6.20 -13.70 0.75
N GLU A 30 7.07 -12.70 0.60
CA GLU A 30 7.91 -12.57 -0.59
C GLU A 30 9.35 -12.38 -0.14
N ASP A 31 10.15 -13.44 -0.25
CA ASP A 31 11.61 -13.38 -0.25
C ASP A 31 12.06 -12.64 -1.51
N PHE A 32 11.82 -11.32 -1.55
CA PHE A 32 12.33 -10.48 -2.62
C PHE A 32 13.86 -10.60 -2.58
N PRO A 33 14.52 -10.95 -3.69
CA PRO A 33 15.97 -11.15 -3.71
C PRO A 33 16.68 -9.80 -3.62
N ALA A 34 16.65 -9.18 -2.44
CA ALA A 34 17.10 -7.82 -2.17
C ALA A 34 18.60 -7.63 -2.43
N PHE A 35 19.37 -8.70 -2.63
CA PHE A 35 20.82 -8.66 -2.81
C PHE A 35 21.36 -9.64 -3.86
N GLN A 36 20.52 -10.29 -4.68
CA GLN A 36 21.04 -11.18 -5.72
C GLN A 36 21.93 -10.44 -6.74
N TYR A 37 21.65 -9.16 -6.99
CA TYR A 37 22.49 -8.28 -7.82
C TYR A 37 23.85 -7.94 -7.18
N ALA A 38 24.01 -8.11 -5.87
CA ALA A 38 25.25 -7.83 -5.15
C ALA A 38 26.13 -9.08 -4.97
N GLN A 39 25.70 -10.24 -5.49
CA GLN A 39 26.48 -11.46 -5.38
C GLN A 39 27.76 -11.37 -6.21
N PRO A 40 28.92 -11.72 -5.64
CA PRO A 40 30.19 -11.74 -6.35
C PRO A 40 30.17 -12.86 -7.40
N GLY A 41 29.73 -12.51 -8.62
CA GLY A 41 29.51 -13.47 -9.71
C GLY A 41 28.53 -12.97 -10.77
N VAL A 42 27.62 -12.06 -10.41
CA VAL A 42 26.68 -11.41 -11.33
C VAL A 42 27.40 -10.26 -12.06
N ARG A 43 28.28 -10.59 -12.99
CA ARG A 43 28.99 -9.62 -13.87
C ARG A 43 28.11 -9.18 -15.05
N GLY A 44 26.85 -8.83 -14.78
CA GLY A 44 26.00 -8.15 -15.75
C GLY A 44 26.12 -6.64 -15.57
N PRO A 45 26.12 -5.82 -16.63
CA PRO A 45 26.05 -4.37 -16.45
C PRO A 45 24.74 -4.03 -15.71
N LEU A 46 24.85 -3.35 -14.56
CA LEU A 46 23.71 -2.89 -13.75
C LEU A 46 22.79 -1.94 -14.52
N ILE A 47 23.32 -1.34 -15.58
CA ILE A 47 22.61 -0.44 -16.48
C ILE A 47 22.57 -1.15 -17.84
N PRO A 48 21.38 -1.46 -18.37
CA PRO A 48 21.25 -2.06 -19.69
C PRO A 48 21.93 -1.19 -20.75
N VAL A 49 22.75 -1.83 -21.59
CA VAL A 49 23.46 -1.15 -22.70
C VAL A 49 22.50 -0.81 -23.86
N GLU A 50 21.37 -1.50 -23.91
CA GLU A 50 20.27 -1.23 -24.84
C GLU A 50 19.07 -0.62 -24.10
N PRO A 51 18.30 0.28 -24.74
CA PRO A 51 17.09 0.83 -24.16
C PRO A 51 16.13 -0.30 -23.81
N TYR A 52 15.91 -0.48 -22.51
CA TYR A 52 15.08 -1.55 -22.00
C TYR A 52 13.61 -1.20 -22.22
N ASN A 53 13.10 -1.58 -23.38
CA ASN A 53 11.69 -1.44 -23.73
C ASN A 53 10.89 -2.46 -22.90
N GLY A 54 10.05 -1.98 -21.99
CA GLY A 54 9.18 -2.85 -21.19
C GLY A 54 9.51 -2.95 -19.70
N ILE A 55 10.39 -2.11 -19.13
CA ILE A 55 10.55 -2.03 -17.66
C ILE A 55 9.19 -1.79 -17.01
N ALA A 56 8.43 -0.80 -17.51
CA ALA A 56 7.12 -0.46 -16.96
C ALA A 56 6.14 -1.64 -17.04
N GLU A 57 6.11 -2.37 -18.15
CA GLU A 57 5.25 -3.54 -18.35
C GLU A 57 5.63 -4.69 -17.40
N ASN A 58 6.93 -5.00 -17.29
CA ASN A 58 7.42 -6.06 -16.43
C ASN A 58 7.23 -5.75 -14.95
N VAL A 59 7.43 -4.49 -14.55
CA VAL A 59 7.15 -4.02 -13.19
C VAL A 59 5.65 -4.07 -12.91
N ALA A 60 4.81 -3.65 -13.86
CA ALA A 60 3.35 -3.72 -13.70
C ALA A 60 2.87 -5.17 -13.53
N ARG A 61 3.37 -6.11 -14.35
CA ARG A 61 3.10 -7.55 -14.19
C ARG A 61 3.56 -8.06 -12.83
N PHE A 62 4.81 -7.79 -12.45
CA PHE A 62 5.35 -8.21 -11.15
C PHE A 62 4.48 -7.72 -9.99
N LEU A 63 4.10 -6.45 -10.00
CA LEU A 63 3.26 -5.87 -8.95
C LEU A 63 1.85 -6.49 -8.94
N TRP A 64 1.28 -6.83 -10.09
CA TRP A 64 -0.04 -7.49 -10.13
C TRP A 64 0.01 -8.97 -9.74
N ASP A 65 1.11 -9.66 -10.01
CA ASP A 65 1.25 -11.09 -9.71
C ASP A 65 1.63 -11.34 -8.24
N HIS A 66 2.47 -10.49 -7.64
CA HIS A 66 3.03 -10.71 -6.30
C HIS A 66 2.56 -9.67 -5.26
N ARG A 67 2.10 -8.49 -5.70
CA ARG A 67 1.78 -7.36 -4.80
C ARG A 67 0.42 -6.70 -5.11
N ALA A 68 -0.51 -7.46 -5.68
CA ALA A 68 -1.83 -6.95 -6.07
C ALA A 68 -2.59 -6.29 -4.91
N LEU A 69 -2.47 -6.86 -3.70
CA LEU A 69 -3.15 -6.35 -2.51
C LEU A 69 -2.65 -4.95 -2.12
N ASP A 70 -1.35 -4.70 -2.24
CA ASP A 70 -0.75 -3.40 -1.95
C ASP A 70 -1.20 -2.36 -2.98
N LEU A 71 -1.19 -2.70 -4.28
CA LEU A 71 -1.72 -1.82 -5.33
C LEU A 71 -3.19 -1.45 -5.09
N ASN A 72 -4.04 -2.42 -4.77
CA ASN A 72 -5.45 -2.17 -4.46
C ASN A 72 -5.60 -1.30 -3.20
N SER A 73 -4.81 -1.58 -2.16
CA SER A 73 -4.85 -0.80 -0.91
C SER A 73 -4.44 0.66 -1.14
N GLN A 74 -3.40 0.90 -1.94
CA GLN A 74 -2.99 2.26 -2.33
C GLN A 74 -4.11 2.99 -3.09
N ALA A 75 -4.81 2.31 -4.00
CA ALA A 75 -5.95 2.89 -4.70
C ALA A 75 -7.08 3.31 -3.73
N PHE A 76 -7.39 2.49 -2.72
CA PHE A 76 -8.34 2.84 -1.67
C PHE A 76 -7.91 4.07 -0.86
N VAL A 77 -6.63 4.16 -0.49
CA VAL A 77 -6.09 5.31 0.24
C VAL A 77 -6.23 6.60 -0.57
N ILE A 78 -5.96 6.55 -1.88
CA ILE A 78 -6.13 7.71 -2.78
C ILE A 78 -7.61 8.15 -2.82
N VAL A 79 -8.54 7.21 -2.97
CA VAL A 79 -9.97 7.52 -2.97
C VAL A 79 -10.41 8.13 -1.64
N ALA A 80 -9.96 7.58 -0.52
CA ALA A 80 -10.25 8.12 0.80
C ALA A 80 -9.71 9.55 0.95
N ALA A 81 -8.48 9.82 0.48
CA ALA A 81 -7.91 11.16 0.51
C ALA A 81 -8.75 12.16 -0.30
N ILE A 82 -9.19 11.79 -1.50
CA ILE A 82 -10.06 12.63 -2.34
C ILE A 82 -11.38 12.94 -1.61
N VAL A 83 -12.02 11.94 -1.02
CA VAL A 83 -13.28 12.11 -0.28
C VAL A 83 -13.08 13.05 0.91
N CYS A 84 -12.00 12.88 1.67
CA CYS A 84 -11.68 13.76 2.79
C CYS A 84 -11.45 15.20 2.34
N SER A 85 -10.69 15.42 1.26
CA SER A 85 -10.49 16.75 0.70
C SER A 85 -11.79 17.41 0.27
N LEU A 86 -12.69 16.66 -0.39
CA LEU A 86 -14.01 17.17 -0.77
C LEU A 86 -14.89 17.48 0.46
N ALA A 87 -14.84 16.63 1.49
CA ALA A 87 -15.59 16.86 2.73
C ALA A 87 -15.12 18.14 3.44
N MET A 88 -13.81 18.41 3.45
CA MET A 88 -13.26 19.65 4.00
C MET A 88 -13.75 20.88 3.23
N LEU A 89 -13.67 20.87 1.90
CA LEU A 89 -14.15 21.99 1.06
C LEU A 89 -15.64 22.26 1.27
N LYS A 90 -16.47 21.21 1.33
CA LYS A 90 -17.92 21.36 1.58
C LYS A 90 -18.26 21.88 2.97
N ALA A 91 -17.43 21.59 3.97
CA ALA A 91 -17.64 22.12 5.32
C ALA A 91 -17.38 23.64 5.34
N GLU A 92 -16.35 24.10 4.63
CA GLU A 92 -15.99 25.51 4.51
C GLU A 92 -17.08 26.32 3.77
N GLU A 93 -17.69 25.77 2.71
CA GLU A 93 -18.81 26.41 1.99
C GLU A 93 -20.10 26.54 2.84
N GLY A 94 -20.27 25.74 3.89
CA GLY A 94 -21.44 25.77 4.76
C GLY A 94 -21.35 26.74 5.94
N GLU A 95 -20.18 27.33 6.19
CA GLU A 95 -19.91 28.27 7.30
C GLU A 95 -19.94 29.76 6.87
N THR A 96 -20.13 30.06 5.59
CA THR A 96 -20.43 31.39 5.05
C THR A 96 -21.91 31.58 4.75
#